data_AF-A0A9E0NAE8-F1
#
_entry.id   AF-A0A9E0NAE8-F1
#
_cell.length_a   1.000
_cell.length_b   1.000
_cell.length_c   1.000
_cell.angle_alpha   90.00
_cell.angle_beta   90.00
_cell.angle_gamma   90.00
#
_symmetry.space_group_name_H-M   'P 1'
#
loop_
_entity.id
_entity.type
_entity.pdbx_description
1 polymer ?
#
loop_
_entity_poly.entity_id
_entity_poly.type
_entity_poly.pdbx_seq_one_letter_code
_entity_poly.pdbx_strand_id
1 'polypeptide(L)'
;MRTVLAALLVLSACGGSPAPAPVAPAPPPAAAPVTQAPAAATPCAPVVERLTTSMAMQMQQSLPADKAKKWTARLSDVLAASCAEDGWPEAVKACVVTAKTDEEVNACGDGAKGDAELEAKMMARMQPLMNEMMQDMGAGGGAPPDEDDPGTVVPPRP
;
A
#
# COMPACT_ATOMS: atom_id res chain seq x y z
N MET A 1 -25.93 27.01 9.62
CA MET A 1 -26.28 27.98 10.68
C MET A 1 -24.99 28.44 11.36
N ARG A 2 -24.81 29.77 11.45
CA ARG A 2 -24.09 30.57 12.48
C ARG A 2 -22.61 30.19 12.78
N THR A 3 -21.60 30.88 12.25
CA THR A 3 -20.99 32.18 12.67
C THR A 3 -20.55 32.23 14.14
N VAL A 4 -19.33 32.76 14.40
CA VAL A 4 -18.80 33.57 15.54
C VAL A 4 -17.28 33.27 15.60
N LEU A 5 -16.28 34.11 15.24
CA LEU A 5 -15.98 35.55 15.39
C LEU A 5 -15.70 35.98 16.84
N ALA A 6 -14.55 36.66 17.04
CA ALA A 6 -14.01 37.27 18.27
C ALA A 6 -13.00 36.38 19.05
N ALA A 7 -11.91 36.92 19.62
CA ALA A 7 -11.75 38.26 20.13
C ALA A 7 -10.29 38.77 20.04
N LEU A 8 -10.17 40.04 19.67
CA LEU A 8 -9.06 40.91 20.05
C LEU A 8 -9.00 41.05 21.57
N LEU A 9 -7.80 41.00 22.14
CA LEU A 9 -7.50 41.67 23.40
C LEU A 9 -6.30 42.61 23.20
N VAL A 10 -6.53 43.83 23.68
CA VAL A 10 -5.80 45.06 23.42
C VAL A 10 -5.03 45.44 24.69
N LEU A 11 -4.06 46.36 24.53
CA LEU A 11 -3.42 47.25 25.51
C LEU A 11 -2.16 46.74 26.23
N SER A 12 -1.03 47.41 25.98
CA SER A 12 -0.55 48.45 26.91
C SER A 12 0.59 49.28 26.30
N ALA A 13 0.57 50.57 26.62
CA ALA A 13 1.35 51.66 26.03
C ALA A 13 2.80 51.75 26.55
N CYS A 14 3.69 52.38 25.77
CA CYS A 14 4.70 53.29 26.33
C CYS A 14 5.21 54.25 25.25
N GLY A 15 5.38 55.53 25.62
CA GLY A 15 5.62 56.65 24.72
C GLY A 15 7.00 56.68 24.06
N GLY A 16 7.09 57.40 22.96
CA GLY A 16 8.33 57.73 22.27
C GLY A 16 8.04 58.62 21.06
N SER A 17 8.73 59.74 20.97
CA SER A 17 8.63 60.82 19.97
C SER A 17 8.48 60.37 18.50
N PRO A 18 7.84 61.18 17.63
CA PRO A 18 7.72 60.86 16.21
C PRO A 18 9.07 61.02 15.50
N ALA A 19 9.75 59.91 15.23
CA ALA A 19 10.78 59.84 14.20
C ALA A 19 10.09 59.82 12.82
N PRO A 20 10.67 60.47 11.79
CA PRO A 20 10.09 60.45 10.44
C PRO A 20 9.95 59.01 9.95
N ALA A 21 8.76 58.67 9.48
CA ALA A 21 8.42 57.32 9.05
C ALA A 21 9.36 56.87 7.91
N PRO A 22 10.06 55.73 8.03
CA PRO A 22 10.69 55.11 6.89
C PRO A 22 9.60 54.71 5.90
N VAL A 23 9.75 55.13 4.65
CA VAL A 23 8.86 54.76 3.54
C VAL A 23 8.79 53.24 3.50
N ALA A 24 7.61 52.68 3.77
CA ALA A 24 7.40 51.25 3.74
C ALA A 24 7.71 50.73 2.32
N PRO A 25 8.52 49.67 2.16
CA PRO A 25 8.72 49.03 0.87
C PRO A 25 7.36 48.64 0.29
N ALA A 26 7.15 48.92 -0.99
CA ALA A 26 5.94 48.52 -1.69
C ALA A 26 5.69 47.02 -1.48
N PRO A 27 4.44 46.57 -1.23
CA PRO A 27 4.15 45.15 -1.08
C PRO A 27 4.63 44.41 -2.33
N PRO A 28 5.31 43.26 -2.17
CA PRO A 28 5.72 42.47 -3.32
C PRO A 28 4.47 42.11 -4.14
N PRO A 29 4.57 42.13 -5.48
CA PRO A 29 3.44 41.76 -6.33
C PRO A 29 2.94 40.37 -5.96
N ALA A 30 1.62 40.22 -5.87
CA ALA A 30 0.97 38.96 -5.58
C ALA A 30 1.49 37.88 -6.54
N ALA A 31 2.04 36.80 -5.99
CA ALA A 31 2.57 35.70 -6.78
C ALA A 31 1.46 35.19 -7.72
N ALA A 32 1.75 35.19 -9.02
CA ALA A 32 0.85 34.63 -10.01
C ALA A 32 0.53 33.16 -9.66
N PRO A 33 -0.70 32.69 -9.89
CA PRO A 33 -1.06 31.31 -9.64
C PRO A 33 -0.15 30.39 -10.46
N VAL A 34 0.67 29.61 -9.77
CA VAL A 34 1.55 28.63 -10.41
C VAL A 34 0.66 27.55 -11.01
N THR A 35 0.60 27.48 -12.33
CA THR A 35 -0.07 26.40 -13.04
C THR A 35 0.69 25.11 -12.71
N GLN A 36 0.14 24.27 -11.82
CA GLN A 36 0.73 22.96 -11.54
C GLN A 36 0.64 22.12 -12.81
N ALA A 37 1.79 21.71 -13.34
CA ALA A 37 1.84 20.75 -14.43
C ALA A 37 1.17 19.44 -14.00
N PRO A 38 0.47 18.73 -14.90
CA PRO A 38 -0.12 17.43 -14.58
C PRO A 38 0.96 16.50 -13.99
N ALA A 39 0.66 15.90 -12.83
CA ALA A 39 1.55 14.90 -12.25
C ALA A 39 1.73 13.76 -13.26
N ALA A 40 2.98 13.32 -13.46
CA ALA A 40 3.27 12.20 -14.34
C ALA A 40 2.55 10.94 -13.81
N ALA A 41 1.90 10.19 -14.70
CA ALA A 41 1.22 8.95 -14.34
C ALA A 41 2.22 7.92 -13.81
N THR A 42 1.85 7.23 -12.73
CA THR A 42 2.69 6.21 -12.10
C THR A 42 2.63 4.93 -12.95
N PRO A 43 3.79 4.41 -13.41
CA PRO A 43 3.82 3.17 -14.19
C PRO A 43 3.48 1.96 -13.31
N CYS A 44 2.87 0.93 -13.90
CA CYS A 44 2.45 -0.27 -13.17
C CYS A 44 3.62 -1.15 -12.70
N ALA A 45 4.75 -1.17 -13.42
CA ALA A 45 5.89 -2.02 -13.08
C ALA A 45 6.38 -1.87 -11.62
N PRO A 46 6.70 -0.65 -11.11
CA PRO A 46 7.12 -0.50 -9.72
C PRO A 46 5.99 -0.78 -8.70
N VAL A 47 4.72 -0.59 -9.08
CA VAL A 47 3.56 -0.93 -8.22
C VAL A 47 3.51 -2.45 -8.03
N VAL A 48 3.58 -3.20 -9.13
CA VAL A 48 3.54 -4.67 -9.13
C VAL A 48 4.74 -5.25 -8.40
N GLU A 49 5.94 -4.73 -8.64
CA GLU A 49 7.17 -5.16 -7.97
C GLU A 49 7.06 -4.97 -6.45
N ARG A 50 6.53 -3.84 -5.99
CA ARG A 50 6.36 -3.58 -4.56
C ARG A 50 5.36 -4.55 -3.91
N LEU A 51 4.20 -4.74 -4.54
CA LEU A 51 3.15 -5.64 -4.04
C LEU A 51 3.62 -7.10 -4.02
N THR A 52 4.23 -7.56 -5.10
CA THR A 52 4.75 -8.93 -5.18
C THR A 52 5.88 -9.17 -4.20
N THR A 53 6.78 -8.21 -3.96
CA THR A 53 7.81 -8.34 -2.93
C THR A 53 7.21 -8.53 -1.54
N SER A 54 6.18 -7.73 -1.20
CA SER A 54 5.45 -7.84 0.06
C SER A 54 4.80 -9.23 0.22
N MET A 55 4.10 -9.69 -0.81
CA MET A 55 3.38 -10.97 -0.78
C MET A 55 4.33 -12.18 -0.86
N ALA A 56 5.46 -12.05 -1.56
CA ALA A 56 6.49 -13.08 -1.64
C ALA A 56 7.07 -13.42 -0.26
N MET A 57 7.33 -12.41 0.58
CA MET A 57 7.81 -12.65 1.95
C MET A 57 6.82 -13.48 2.76
N GLN A 58 5.52 -13.18 2.66
CA GLN A 58 4.48 -13.97 3.34
C GLN A 58 4.35 -15.39 2.78
N MET A 59 4.43 -15.54 1.45
CA MET A 59 4.38 -16.85 0.81
C MET A 59 5.58 -17.72 1.18
N GLN A 60 6.79 -17.14 1.26
CA GLN A 60 8.01 -17.87 1.65
C GLN A 60 7.96 -18.39 3.10
N GLN A 61 7.19 -17.75 3.98
CA GLN A 61 6.97 -18.23 5.35
C GLN A 61 5.97 -19.38 5.43
N SER A 62 5.07 -19.49 4.44
CA SER A 62 3.94 -20.42 4.47
C SER A 62 4.07 -21.59 3.49
N LEU A 63 4.91 -21.47 2.46
CA LEU A 63 5.02 -22.41 1.36
C LEU A 63 6.48 -22.85 1.15
N PRO A 64 6.71 -24.09 0.67
CA PRO A 64 8.03 -24.51 0.19
C PRO A 64 8.57 -23.55 -0.87
N ALA A 65 9.89 -23.35 -0.90
CA ALA A 65 10.55 -22.34 -1.75
C ALA A 65 10.14 -22.42 -3.24
N ASP A 66 10.05 -23.62 -3.80
CA ASP A 66 9.64 -23.82 -5.20
C ASP A 66 8.19 -23.39 -5.45
N LYS A 67 7.30 -23.67 -4.49
CA LYS A 67 5.90 -23.24 -4.54
C LYS A 67 5.79 -21.73 -4.34
N ALA A 68 6.50 -21.15 -3.36
CA ALA A 68 6.53 -19.72 -3.14
C ALA A 68 6.98 -18.97 -4.40
N LYS A 69 8.03 -19.46 -5.09
CA LYS A 69 8.51 -18.89 -6.35
C LYS A 69 7.46 -18.99 -7.47
N LYS A 70 6.85 -20.17 -7.65
CA LYS A 70 5.76 -20.39 -8.64
C LYS A 70 4.61 -19.42 -8.41
N TRP A 71 4.11 -19.31 -7.17
CA TRP A 71 2.96 -18.49 -6.83
C TRP A 71 3.26 -17.00 -6.87
N THR A 72 4.48 -16.57 -6.48
CA THR A 72 4.92 -15.18 -6.63
C THR A 72 4.91 -14.73 -8.09
N ALA A 73 5.43 -15.56 -9.00
CA ALA A 73 5.43 -15.24 -10.43
C ALA A 73 4.00 -15.10 -10.98
N ARG A 74 3.12 -16.05 -10.67
CA ARG A 74 1.71 -16.02 -11.12
C ARG A 74 0.95 -14.82 -10.56
N LEU A 75 1.20 -14.46 -9.30
CA LEU A 75 0.60 -13.30 -8.66
C LEU A 75 1.08 -11.99 -9.31
N SER A 76 2.36 -11.91 -9.67
CA SER A 76 2.92 -10.79 -10.44
C SER A 76 2.17 -10.56 -11.75
N ASP A 77 1.94 -11.62 -12.51
CA ASP A 77 1.24 -11.54 -13.79
C ASP A 77 -0.20 -11.02 -13.63
N VAL A 78 -0.92 -11.50 -12.61
CA VAL A 78 -2.29 -11.06 -12.30
C VAL A 78 -2.33 -9.58 -11.91
N LEU A 79 -1.41 -9.16 -11.04
CA LEU A 79 -1.31 -7.77 -10.60
C LEU A 79 -0.92 -6.83 -11.75
N ALA A 80 -0.02 -7.26 -12.63
CA ALA A 80 0.37 -6.50 -13.82
C ALA A 80 -0.81 -6.31 -14.78
N ALA A 81 -1.55 -7.38 -15.07
CA ALA A 81 -2.75 -7.30 -15.90
C ALA A 81 -3.81 -6.40 -15.26
N SER A 82 -4.06 -6.54 -13.96
CA SER A 82 -5.05 -5.71 -13.26
C SER A 82 -4.66 -4.24 -13.25
N CYS A 83 -3.40 -3.92 -12.95
CA CYS A 83 -2.95 -2.53 -12.94
C CYS A 83 -3.08 -1.86 -14.32
N ALA A 84 -2.83 -2.60 -15.40
CA ALA A 84 -2.93 -2.09 -16.76
C ALA A 84 -4.37 -1.95 -17.26
N GLU A 85 -5.27 -2.86 -16.89
CA GLU A 85 -6.60 -2.98 -17.49
C GLU A 85 -7.73 -2.42 -16.62
N ASP A 86 -7.60 -2.49 -15.29
CA ASP A 86 -8.69 -2.12 -14.37
C ASP A 86 -8.67 -0.64 -13.96
N GLY A 87 -7.69 0.13 -14.46
CA GLY A 87 -7.67 1.59 -14.28
C GLY A 87 -7.43 2.01 -12.83
N TRP A 88 -6.42 1.43 -12.18
CA TRP A 88 -6.13 1.73 -10.77
C TRP A 88 -5.94 3.24 -10.54
N PRO A 89 -6.53 3.80 -9.47
CA PRO A 89 -6.37 5.22 -9.16
C PRO A 89 -4.90 5.60 -9.03
N GLU A 90 -4.48 6.70 -9.67
CA GLU A 90 -3.10 7.19 -9.58
C GLU A 90 -2.64 7.42 -8.14
N ALA A 91 -3.54 7.86 -7.26
CA ALA A 91 -3.25 8.03 -5.83
C ALA A 91 -2.87 6.70 -5.16
N VAL A 92 -3.53 5.59 -5.52
CA VAL A 92 -3.22 4.26 -4.99
C VAL A 92 -1.88 3.78 -5.52
N LYS A 93 -1.65 3.92 -6.84
CA LYS A 93 -0.36 3.55 -7.46
C LYS A 93 0.81 4.32 -6.85
N ALA A 94 0.67 5.64 -6.71
CA ALA A 94 1.68 6.49 -6.10
C ALA A 94 1.92 6.11 -4.63
N CYS A 95 0.85 5.89 -3.86
CA CYS A 95 0.94 5.45 -2.46
C CYS A 95 1.76 4.16 -2.35
N VAL A 96 1.41 3.13 -3.12
CA VAL A 96 2.09 1.82 -3.09
C VAL A 96 3.59 1.97 -3.37
N VAL A 97 3.98 2.75 -4.39
CA VAL A 97 5.40 2.94 -4.74
C VAL A 97 6.17 3.68 -3.65
N THR A 98 5.51 4.57 -2.90
CA THR A 98 6.15 5.33 -1.81
C THR A 98 6.13 4.62 -0.45
N ALA A 99 5.28 3.60 -0.28
CA ALA A 99 5.12 2.87 0.97
C ALA A 99 6.37 2.04 1.30
N LYS A 100 6.91 2.26 2.48
CA LYS A 100 8.15 1.66 3.00
C LYS A 100 7.89 0.38 3.79
N THR A 101 6.70 0.23 4.35
CA THR A 101 6.31 -0.96 5.13
C THR A 101 5.12 -1.67 4.48
N ASP A 102 4.92 -2.94 4.79
CA ASP A 102 3.75 -3.70 4.30
C ASP A 102 2.44 -3.14 4.88
N GLU A 103 2.51 -2.58 6.09
CA GLU A 103 1.38 -1.92 6.75
C GLU A 103 0.96 -0.64 6.00
N GLU A 104 1.93 0.14 5.52
CA GLU A 104 1.69 1.29 4.64
C GLU A 104 1.12 0.86 3.28
N VAL A 105 1.63 -0.24 2.69
CA VAL A 105 1.10 -0.81 1.44
C VAL A 105 -0.37 -1.22 1.60
N ASN A 106 -0.72 -1.87 2.71
CA ASN A 106 -2.10 -2.25 3.01
C ASN A 106 -3.00 -1.02 3.17
N ALA A 107 -2.52 0.03 3.85
CA ALA A 107 -3.24 1.29 3.99
C ALA A 107 -3.48 2.00 2.64
N CYS A 108 -2.61 1.81 1.65
CA CYS A 108 -2.84 2.33 0.29
C CYS A 108 -4.10 1.73 -0.37
N GLY A 109 -4.41 0.47 -0.07
CA GLY A 109 -5.63 -0.20 -0.53
C GLY A 109 -6.90 0.35 0.11
N ASP A 110 -6.82 0.95 1.30
CA ASP A 110 -7.98 1.55 1.97
C ASP A 110 -8.53 2.75 1.20
N GLY A 111 -7.67 3.48 0.48
CA GLY A 111 -8.09 4.54 -0.44
C GLY A 111 -8.85 4.03 -1.66
N ALA A 112 -8.70 2.74 -2.00
CA ALA A 112 -9.42 2.07 -3.08
C ALA A 112 -10.74 1.43 -2.63
N LYS A 113 -11.01 1.32 -1.31
CA LYS A 113 -12.23 0.70 -0.75
C LYS A 113 -13.56 1.38 -1.13
N GLY A 114 -13.51 2.50 -1.85
CA GLY A 114 -14.68 3.13 -2.47
C GLY A 114 -15.00 2.64 -3.88
N ASP A 115 -14.10 1.88 -4.50
CA ASP A 115 -14.23 1.39 -5.87
C ASP A 115 -14.59 -0.10 -5.88
N ALA A 116 -15.88 -0.36 -5.65
CA ALA A 116 -16.43 -1.71 -5.64
C ALA A 116 -16.21 -2.46 -6.98
N GLU A 117 -16.07 -1.73 -8.09
CA GLU A 117 -15.81 -2.34 -9.39
C GLU A 117 -14.38 -2.87 -9.47
N LEU A 118 -13.39 -2.06 -9.04
CA LEU A 118 -12.00 -2.49 -8.96
C LEU A 118 -11.83 -3.69 -8.01
N GLU A 119 -12.47 -3.65 -6.84
CA GLU A 119 -12.42 -4.77 -5.89
C GLU A 119 -13.03 -6.04 -6.48
N ALA A 120 -14.19 -5.95 -7.13
CA ALA A 120 -14.84 -7.09 -7.77
C ALA A 120 -13.99 -7.67 -8.92
N LYS A 121 -13.39 -6.82 -9.75
CA LYS A 121 -12.48 -7.24 -10.83
C LYS A 121 -11.22 -7.92 -10.27
N MET A 122 -10.62 -7.35 -9.24
CA MET A 122 -9.45 -7.94 -8.58
C MET A 122 -9.80 -9.31 -7.98
N MET A 123 -10.89 -9.42 -7.24
CA MET A 123 -11.35 -10.69 -6.67
C MET A 123 -11.63 -11.73 -7.76
N ALA A 124 -12.31 -11.35 -8.84
CA ALA A 124 -12.59 -12.26 -9.96
C ALA A 124 -11.30 -12.78 -10.64
N ARG A 125 -10.26 -11.95 -10.75
CA ARG A 125 -8.95 -12.35 -11.29
C ARG A 125 -8.16 -13.22 -10.31
N MET A 126 -8.25 -12.96 -9.00
CA MET A 126 -7.58 -13.75 -7.96
C MET A 126 -8.25 -15.10 -7.68
N GLN A 127 -9.56 -15.21 -7.86
CA GLN A 127 -10.32 -16.43 -7.56
C GLN A 127 -9.77 -17.70 -8.25
N PRO A 128 -9.44 -17.71 -9.56
CA PRO A 128 -8.81 -18.88 -10.17
C PRO A 128 -7.43 -19.17 -9.56
N LEU A 129 -6.63 -18.14 -9.25
CA LEU A 129 -5.32 -18.31 -8.62
C LEU A 129 -5.44 -18.99 -7.24
N MET A 130 -6.40 -18.56 -6.42
CA MET A 130 -6.66 -19.16 -5.11
C MET A 130 -7.12 -20.61 -5.23
N ASN A 131 -7.98 -20.92 -6.21
CA ASN A 131 -8.43 -22.30 -6.47
C ASN A 131 -7.27 -23.20 -6.89
N GLU A 132 -6.43 -22.75 -7.83
CA GLU A 132 -5.25 -23.51 -8.25
C GLU A 132 -4.27 -23.70 -7.07
N MET A 133 -4.09 -22.68 -6.23
CA MET A 133 -3.24 -22.75 -5.04
C MET A 133 -3.75 -23.75 -4.01
N MET A 134 -5.07 -23.77 -3.73
CA MET A 134 -5.69 -24.76 -2.85
C MET A 134 -5.54 -26.18 -3.39
N GLN A 135 -5.71 -26.38 -4.70
CA GLN A 135 -5.52 -27.69 -5.33
C GLN A 135 -4.06 -28.15 -5.24
N ASP A 136 -3.11 -27.25 -5.49
CA ASP A 136 -1.67 -27.53 -5.40
C ASP A 136 -1.26 -27.87 -3.96
N MET A 137 -1.86 -27.22 -2.95
CA MET A 137 -1.65 -27.56 -1.54
C MET A 137 -2.31 -28.88 -1.13
N GLY A 138 -3.54 -29.15 -1.57
CA GLY A 138 -4.26 -30.40 -1.29
C GLY A 138 -3.65 -31.63 -1.95
N ALA A 139 -3.09 -31.48 -3.16
CA ALA A 139 -2.39 -32.55 -3.87
C ALA A 139 -1.01 -32.89 -3.26
N GLY A 140 -0.47 -32.01 -2.41
CA GLY A 140 0.79 -32.22 -1.68
C GLY A 140 0.61 -32.76 -0.25
N GLY A 141 -0.63 -32.96 0.19
CA GLY A 141 -0.95 -33.66 1.43
C GLY A 141 -0.64 -35.14 1.27
N GLY A 142 0.64 -35.49 1.45
CA GLY A 142 1.07 -36.87 1.60
C GLY A 142 0.17 -37.60 2.58
N ALA A 143 -0.04 -38.89 2.32
CA ALA A 143 -0.79 -39.79 3.18
C ALA A 143 -0.50 -39.49 4.66
N PRO A 144 -1.51 -39.56 5.55
CA PRO A 144 -1.26 -39.46 6.99
C PRO A 144 -0.09 -40.39 7.33
N PRO A 145 0.86 -39.97 8.18
CA PRO A 145 1.91 -40.87 8.62
C PRO A 145 1.22 -42.14 9.12
N ASP A 146 1.57 -43.30 8.55
CA ASP A 146 1.05 -44.58 9.00
C ASP A 146 1.19 -44.65 10.54
N GLU A 147 0.07 -44.47 11.25
CA GLU A 147 -0.02 -44.52 12.72
C GLU A 147 0.13 -45.97 13.26
N ASP A 148 0.67 -46.88 12.44
CA ASP A 148 0.80 -48.32 12.72
C ASP A 148 2.27 -48.81 12.64
N ASP A 149 3.22 -48.04 13.19
CA ASP A 149 4.52 -48.60 13.63
C ASP A 149 4.52 -48.77 15.17
N PRO A 150 3.91 -49.84 15.71
CA PRO A 150 4.05 -50.19 17.10
C PRO A 150 5.43 -50.83 17.33
N GLY A 151 6.48 -50.02 17.47
CA GLY A 151 7.59 -50.38 18.33
C GLY A 151 8.98 -50.31 17.71
N THR A 152 9.56 -49.12 17.79
CA THR A 152 11.00 -49.01 18.09
C THR A 152 11.17 -48.58 19.54
N VAL A 153 11.18 -49.56 20.45
CA VAL A 153 11.61 -49.35 21.84
C VAL A 153 13.10 -49.04 21.81
N VAL A 154 13.47 -47.77 21.99
CA VAL A 154 14.87 -47.37 22.19
C VAL A 154 15.29 -47.79 23.60
N PRO A 155 16.25 -48.70 23.77
CA PRO A 155 16.73 -49.07 25.11
C PRO A 155 17.49 -47.90 25.75
N PRO A 156 17.45 -47.78 27.09
CA PRO A 156 18.21 -46.75 27.79
C PRO A 156 19.72 -46.97 27.57
N ARG A 157 20.41 -45.87 27.22
CA ARG A 157 21.87 -45.86 27.10
C ARG A 157 22.53 -46.03 28.48
N PRO A 158 23.69 -46.70 28.54
CA PRO A 158 24.44 -46.94 29.78
C PRO A 158 25.03 -45.67 30.38
#